data_AF-A0A0Q5KTG9-F1
#
_entry.id   AF-A0A0Q5KTG9-F1
#
_cell.length_a   1.000
_cell.length_b   1.000
_cell.length_c   1.000
_cell.angle_alpha   90.00
_cell.angle_beta   90.00
_cell.angle_gamma   90.00
#
_symmetry.space_group_name_H-M   'P 1'
#
loop_
_entity.id
_entity.type
_entity.pdbx_description
1 polymer ?
#
loop_
_entity_poly.entity_id
_entity_poly.type
_entity_poly.pdbx_seq_one_letter_code
_entity_poly.pdbx_strand_id
1 'polypeptide(L)'
;MHPILFVLALAGVLIANPMIWKYRKNKYFNGEEFQGLRAQIAAVVAEHNEVVNYVAEIRGQGAFELGASSTGQYAHLANFENTSNWNYQRDRNVAEYAPHVHNASLQVVRNASMDPIKYLMKYFEIKANQETLVDAQRVAEDISRLEEAVANVQRREAEIVRMIDPPAFILQRYADEFWSLVGVRLSPITVPYPKYKFQYVSAGGNSGQTVNIDLNTPTLDALSETLVQKIRWAKSAAGQRALMTARLRGWIKDRDRHTCQNPACGVSVTVEPNLLLEVDHIVPVSKGGLSEPDNLQTLCWRCNRTKGARMPA
;
A
#
# COMPACT_ATOMS: atom_id res chain seq x y z
N MET A 1 -22.77 -33.78 73.41
CA MET A 1 -22.64 -34.29 72.03
C MET A 1 -21.69 -35.47 72.03
N HIS A 2 -22.14 -36.66 71.64
CA HIS A 2 -21.29 -37.86 71.62
C HIS A 2 -20.13 -37.70 70.60
N PRO A 3 -18.88 -37.99 70.98
CA PRO A 3 -17.71 -37.82 70.10
C PRO A 3 -17.81 -38.65 68.82
N ILE A 4 -18.47 -39.81 68.87
CA ILE A 4 -18.74 -40.67 67.70
C ILE A 4 -19.67 -39.97 66.70
N LEU A 5 -20.71 -39.30 67.18
CA LEU A 5 -21.65 -38.55 66.35
C LEU A 5 -20.98 -37.34 65.68
N PHE A 6 -20.04 -36.70 66.39
CA PHE A 6 -19.24 -35.60 65.84
C PHE A 6 -18.27 -36.09 64.75
N VAL A 7 -17.59 -37.21 64.96
CA VAL A 7 -16.68 -37.81 63.96
C VAL A 7 -17.44 -38.30 62.73
N LEU A 8 -18.61 -38.92 62.89
CA LEU A 8 -19.47 -39.32 61.78
C LEU A 8 -20.01 -38.13 60.99
N ALA A 9 -20.41 -37.05 61.68
CA ALA A 9 -20.81 -35.80 61.02
C ALA A 9 -19.64 -35.15 60.27
N LEU A 10 -18.44 -35.12 60.86
CA LEU A 10 -17.24 -34.59 60.24
C LEU A 10 -16.84 -35.41 58.99
N ALA A 11 -16.87 -36.74 59.08
CA ALA A 11 -16.63 -37.64 57.96
C ALA A 11 -17.67 -37.44 56.84
N GLY A 12 -18.95 -37.29 57.20
CA GLY A 12 -20.02 -36.96 56.26
C GLY A 12 -19.79 -35.64 55.53
N VAL A 13 -19.37 -34.59 56.24
CA VAL A 13 -19.00 -33.29 55.64
C VAL A 13 -17.79 -33.43 54.72
N LEU A 14 -16.75 -34.16 55.15
CA LEU A 14 -15.53 -34.37 54.36
C LEU A 14 -15.80 -35.16 53.06
N ILE A 15 -16.76 -36.10 53.07
CA ILE A 15 -17.17 -36.88 51.90
C ILE A 15 -18.13 -36.08 51.00
N ALA A 16 -19.09 -35.37 51.57
CA ALA A 16 -20.10 -34.61 50.81
C ALA A 16 -19.51 -33.37 50.12
N ASN A 17 -18.56 -32.69 50.77
CA ASN A 17 -17.93 -31.47 50.26
C ASN A 17 -17.36 -31.63 48.82
N PRO A 18 -16.47 -32.62 48.52
CA PRO A 18 -15.98 -32.81 47.16
C PRO A 18 -17.07 -33.19 46.15
N MET A 19 -18.10 -33.95 46.57
CA MET A 19 -19.23 -34.28 45.69
C MET A 19 -20.06 -33.03 45.33
N ILE A 20 -20.31 -32.15 46.30
CA ILE A 20 -21.06 -30.90 46.09
C ILE A 20 -20.34 -30.01 45.08
N TRP A 21 -19.02 -29.85 45.20
CA TRP A 21 -18.25 -29.05 44.25
C TRP A 21 -18.24 -29.66 42.85
N LYS A 22 -18.09 -30.98 42.74
CA LYS A 22 -18.16 -31.69 41.44
C LYS A 22 -19.53 -31.56 40.80
N TYR A 23 -20.62 -31.64 41.57
CA TYR A 23 -21.97 -31.41 41.08
C TYR A 23 -22.17 -29.96 40.60
N ARG A 24 -21.78 -28.97 41.42
CA ARG A 24 -21.87 -27.54 41.05
C ARG A 24 -21.08 -27.21 39.79
N LYS A 25 -19.87 -27.76 39.67
CA LYS A 25 -19.03 -27.66 38.48
C LYS A 25 -19.74 -28.24 37.24
N ASN A 26 -20.20 -29.48 37.33
CA ASN A 26 -20.86 -30.16 36.21
C ASN A 26 -22.16 -29.46 35.81
N LYS A 27 -22.93 -28.93 36.78
CA LYS A 27 -24.13 -28.15 36.51
C LYS A 27 -23.81 -26.85 35.77
N TYR A 28 -22.73 -26.17 36.14
CA TYR A 28 -22.28 -24.96 35.45
C TYR A 28 -21.81 -25.29 34.02
N PHE A 29 -20.89 -26.24 33.86
CA PHE A 29 -20.35 -26.58 32.53
C PHE A 29 -21.38 -27.22 31.60
N ASN A 30 -22.39 -27.92 32.10
CA ASN A 30 -23.48 -28.46 31.28
C ASN A 30 -24.69 -27.51 31.16
N GLY A 31 -24.62 -26.32 31.75
CA GLY A 31 -25.68 -25.32 31.65
C GLY A 31 -25.77 -24.72 30.25
N GLU A 32 -26.98 -24.35 29.84
CA GLU A 32 -27.23 -23.75 28.51
C GLU A 32 -26.42 -22.48 28.28
N GLU A 33 -26.24 -21.66 29.32
CA GLU A 33 -25.46 -20.42 29.27
C GLU A 33 -23.98 -20.68 28.94
N PHE A 34 -23.34 -21.61 29.65
CA PHE A 34 -21.93 -21.95 29.39
C PHE A 34 -21.74 -22.66 28.04
N GLN A 35 -22.67 -23.55 27.66
CA GLN A 35 -22.63 -24.21 26.36
C GLN A 35 -22.85 -23.20 25.22
N GLY A 36 -23.73 -22.22 25.40
CA GLY A 36 -23.94 -21.11 24.48
C GLY A 36 -22.69 -20.25 24.32
N LEU A 37 -22.05 -19.85 25.43
CA LEU A 37 -20.78 -19.11 25.42
C LEU A 37 -19.69 -19.89 24.68
N ARG A 38 -19.55 -21.20 24.96
CA ARG A 38 -18.58 -22.07 24.29
C ARG A 38 -18.84 -22.16 22.78
N ALA A 39 -20.10 -22.27 22.36
CA ALA A 39 -20.46 -22.30 20.95
C ALA A 39 -20.14 -20.97 20.24
N GLN A 40 -20.38 -19.82 20.89
CA GLN A 40 -20.02 -18.51 20.36
C GLN A 40 -18.51 -18.34 20.22
N ILE A 41 -17.73 -18.76 21.22
CA ILE A 41 -16.27 -18.76 21.16
C ILE A 41 -15.79 -19.62 19.98
N ALA A 42 -16.30 -20.85 19.87
CA ALA A 42 -15.94 -21.75 18.77
C ALA A 42 -16.26 -21.14 17.39
N ALA A 43 -17.38 -20.43 17.25
CA ALA A 43 -17.74 -19.74 16.01
C ALA A 43 -16.77 -18.60 15.68
N VAL A 44 -16.40 -17.76 16.66
CA VAL A 44 -15.41 -16.68 16.45
C VAL A 44 -14.04 -17.24 16.10
N VAL A 45 -13.67 -18.38 16.67
CA VAL A 45 -12.41 -19.04 16.36
C VAL A 45 -12.38 -19.59 14.93
N ALA A 46 -13.50 -20.16 14.49
CA ALA A 46 -13.64 -20.59 13.10
C ALA A 46 -13.52 -19.40 12.14
N GLU A 47 -14.27 -18.32 12.41
CA GLU A 47 -14.25 -17.08 11.62
C GLU A 47 -12.84 -16.46 11.59
N HIS A 48 -12.16 -16.41 12.73
CA HIS A 48 -10.78 -15.94 12.83
C HIS A 48 -9.83 -16.76 11.95
N ASN A 49 -9.92 -18.09 12.01
CA ASN A 49 -9.10 -18.98 11.19
C ASN A 49 -9.42 -18.84 9.69
N GLU A 50 -10.69 -18.62 9.32
CA GLU A 50 -11.09 -18.30 7.95
C GLU A 50 -10.45 -17.00 7.46
N VAL A 51 -10.49 -15.93 8.26
CA VAL A 51 -9.84 -14.66 7.91
C VAL A 51 -8.31 -14.80 7.81
N VAL A 52 -7.68 -15.56 8.72
CA VAL A 52 -6.23 -15.85 8.64
C VAL A 52 -5.89 -16.56 7.32
N ASN A 53 -6.67 -17.57 6.93
CA ASN A 53 -6.46 -18.29 5.68
C ASN A 53 -6.69 -17.39 4.46
N TYR A 54 -7.74 -16.57 4.47
CA TYR A 54 -8.04 -15.62 3.41
C TYR A 54 -6.92 -14.59 3.24
N VAL A 55 -6.41 -14.04 4.34
CA VAL A 55 -5.24 -13.13 4.33
C VAL A 55 -4.01 -13.81 3.73
N ALA A 56 -3.76 -15.08 4.09
CA ALA A 56 -2.63 -15.84 3.56
C ALA A 56 -2.77 -16.13 2.06
N GLU A 57 -3.98 -16.44 1.59
CA GLU A 57 -4.28 -16.68 0.18
C GLU A 57 -4.02 -15.43 -0.68
N ILE A 58 -4.58 -14.28 -0.31
CA ILE A 58 -4.40 -13.06 -1.09
C ILE A 58 -2.92 -12.64 -1.14
N ARG A 59 -2.19 -12.84 -0.04
CA ARG A 59 -0.74 -12.61 -0.01
C ARG A 59 0.01 -13.52 -0.98
N GLY A 60 -0.36 -14.80 -1.06
CA GLY A 60 0.29 -15.78 -1.93
C GLY A 60 0.14 -15.48 -3.42
N GLN A 61 -0.91 -14.74 -3.80
CA GLN A 61 -1.18 -14.36 -5.18
C GLN A 61 -0.42 -13.09 -5.64
N GLY A 62 0.35 -12.43 -4.77
CA GLY A 62 1.04 -11.17 -5.10
C GLY A 62 0.08 -10.01 -5.36
N ALA A 63 -1.16 -10.10 -4.88
CA ALA A 63 -2.28 -9.26 -5.32
C ALA A 63 -2.15 -7.76 -4.97
N PHE A 64 -1.19 -7.38 -4.13
CA PHE A 64 -1.06 -6.04 -3.55
C PHE A 64 0.15 -5.22 -4.05
N GLU A 65 0.89 -5.71 -5.04
CA GLU A 65 2.11 -5.01 -5.50
C GLU A 65 1.81 -3.84 -6.44
N LEU A 66 2.47 -2.69 -6.20
CA LEU A 66 2.39 -1.49 -7.04
C LEU A 66 3.79 -0.94 -7.36
N GLY A 67 4.29 -1.25 -8.56
CA GLY A 67 5.61 -0.80 -8.99
C GLY A 67 6.76 -1.38 -8.16
N ALA A 68 7.98 -1.06 -8.56
CA ALA A 68 9.20 -1.59 -7.96
C ALA A 68 10.35 -0.58 -8.06
N SER A 69 11.28 -0.68 -7.14
CA SER A 69 12.54 0.04 -7.13
C SER A 69 13.52 -0.63 -8.11
N SER A 70 14.09 0.16 -9.01
CA SER A 70 15.18 -0.26 -9.89
C SER A 70 16.56 -0.17 -9.23
N THR A 71 16.64 0.25 -7.97
CA THR A 71 17.91 0.42 -7.26
C THR A 71 18.65 -0.92 -7.12
N GLY A 72 19.86 -0.96 -7.65
CA GLY A 72 20.72 -2.13 -7.56
C GLY A 72 20.28 -3.30 -8.45
N GLN A 73 19.37 -3.09 -9.41
CA GLN A 73 18.96 -4.11 -10.38
C GLN A 73 20.16 -4.79 -11.06
N TYR A 74 21.22 -4.03 -11.31
CA TYR A 74 22.47 -4.50 -11.93
C TYR A 74 23.65 -4.56 -10.95
N ALA A 75 23.43 -4.48 -9.63
CA ALA A 75 24.50 -4.46 -8.64
C ALA A 75 25.38 -5.71 -8.70
N HIS A 76 24.81 -6.86 -9.10
CA HIS A 76 25.50 -8.13 -9.27
C HIS A 76 26.53 -8.14 -10.43
N LEU A 77 26.51 -7.14 -11.32
CA LEU A 77 27.42 -7.06 -12.46
C LEU A 77 28.75 -6.34 -12.13
N ALA A 78 28.87 -5.77 -10.93
CA ALA A 78 30.05 -5.01 -10.51
C ALA A 78 30.67 -5.61 -9.25
N ASN A 79 32.00 -5.52 -9.16
CA ASN A 79 32.75 -5.87 -7.95
C ASN A 79 33.23 -4.61 -7.25
N PHE A 80 33.29 -4.66 -5.92
CA PHE A 80 33.79 -3.57 -5.09
C PHE A 80 35.13 -3.97 -4.47
N GLU A 81 36.13 -3.09 -4.57
CA GLU A 81 37.43 -3.24 -3.93
C GLU A 81 37.76 -1.98 -3.14
N ASN A 82 38.23 -2.13 -1.90
CA ASN A 82 38.68 -1.01 -1.08
C ASN A 82 40.19 -0.76 -1.30
N THR A 83 40.53 0.35 -1.93
CA THR A 83 41.92 0.73 -2.24
C THR A 83 42.54 1.72 -1.25
N SER A 84 41.89 2.00 -0.12
CA SER A 84 42.38 3.02 0.82
C SER A 84 43.62 2.56 1.59
N ASN A 85 44.64 3.43 1.67
CA ASN A 85 45.85 3.21 2.48
C ASN A 85 45.60 3.21 4.00
N TRP A 86 44.37 3.49 4.42
CA TRP A 86 43.94 3.54 5.81
C TRP A 86 43.00 2.35 6.09
N ASN A 87 43.00 1.84 7.33
CA ASN A 87 42.17 0.70 7.73
C ASN A 87 40.69 1.08 7.90
N TYR A 88 40.05 1.58 6.83
CA TYR A 88 38.62 1.87 6.81
C TYR A 88 37.82 0.58 6.61
N GLN A 89 36.95 0.26 7.57
CA GLN A 89 35.98 -0.82 7.47
C GLN A 89 34.75 -0.33 6.69
N ARG A 90 34.66 -0.70 5.40
CA ARG A 90 33.56 -0.34 4.48
C ARG A 90 32.60 -1.49 4.18
N ASP A 91 32.94 -2.69 4.63
CA ASP A 91 32.13 -3.91 4.59
C ASP A 91 30.80 -3.80 5.36
N ARG A 92 30.69 -2.84 6.27
CA ARG A 92 29.46 -2.56 7.03
C ARG A 92 28.38 -1.81 6.24
N ASN A 93 28.72 -1.19 5.11
CA ASN A 93 27.74 -0.56 4.24
C ASN A 93 27.10 -1.64 3.33
N VAL A 94 26.22 -2.45 3.93
CA VAL A 94 25.46 -3.47 3.20
C VAL A 94 24.11 -2.88 2.82
N ALA A 95 23.89 -2.73 1.51
CA ALA A 95 22.61 -2.30 0.97
C ALA A 95 21.71 -3.51 0.71
N GLU A 96 20.45 -3.41 1.12
CA GLU A 96 19.44 -4.42 0.79
C GLU A 96 18.82 -4.07 -0.56
N TYR A 97 18.90 -4.98 -1.52
CA TYR A 97 18.30 -4.80 -2.85
C TYR A 97 17.08 -5.72 -2.96
N ALA A 98 15.90 -5.13 -2.90
CA ALA A 98 14.62 -5.81 -3.04
C ALA A 98 13.61 -4.90 -3.76
N PRO A 99 12.56 -5.44 -4.41
CA PRO A 99 11.62 -4.65 -5.21
C PRO A 99 10.97 -3.49 -4.46
N HIS A 100 10.68 -3.66 -3.16
CA HIS A 100 10.07 -2.61 -2.33
C HIS A 100 11.09 -1.88 -1.44
N VAL A 101 12.39 -1.94 -1.79
CA VAL A 101 13.46 -1.24 -1.09
C VAL A 101 14.22 -0.32 -2.03
N HIS A 102 14.24 0.96 -1.68
CA HIS A 102 14.95 1.99 -2.40
C HIS A 102 16.11 2.53 -1.54
N ASN A 103 17.35 2.11 -1.86
CA ASN A 103 18.54 2.69 -1.24
C ASN A 103 18.75 4.11 -1.75
N ALA A 104 18.83 5.07 -0.84
CA ALA A 104 18.81 6.50 -1.17
C ALA A 104 19.71 7.32 -0.24
N SER A 105 19.94 8.59 -0.61
CA SER A 105 20.61 9.54 0.26
C SER A 105 19.74 9.91 1.47
N LEU A 106 20.37 10.36 2.55
CA LEU A 106 19.68 10.83 3.76
C LEU A 106 18.64 11.91 3.46
N GLN A 107 18.92 12.81 2.50
CA GLN A 107 17.99 13.85 2.09
C GLN A 107 16.74 13.25 1.40
N VAL A 108 16.92 12.24 0.56
CA VAL A 108 15.78 11.55 -0.08
C VAL A 108 14.92 10.85 0.96
N VAL A 109 15.51 10.16 1.93
CA VAL A 109 14.78 9.53 3.04
C VAL A 109 13.96 10.57 3.82
N ARG A 110 14.57 11.72 4.18
CA ARG A 110 13.85 12.81 4.87
C ARG A 110 12.70 13.38 4.03
N ASN A 111 12.94 13.62 2.74
CA ASN A 111 11.89 14.13 1.87
C ASN A 111 10.76 13.11 1.65
N ALA A 112 11.08 11.81 1.60
CA ALA A 112 10.07 10.75 1.54
C ALA A 112 9.20 10.71 2.81
N SER A 113 9.74 11.04 3.98
CA SER A 113 8.89 11.20 5.19
C SER A 113 7.98 12.43 5.15
N MET A 114 8.36 13.50 4.43
CA MET A 114 7.57 14.72 4.34
C MET A 114 6.52 14.67 3.22
N ASP A 115 6.82 13.97 2.12
CA ASP A 115 5.96 13.86 0.95
C ASP A 115 5.96 12.41 0.43
N PRO A 116 5.32 11.49 1.16
CA PRO A 116 5.44 10.05 0.93
C PRO A 116 4.91 9.64 -0.44
N ILE A 117 3.76 10.14 -0.87
CA ILE A 117 3.13 9.75 -2.14
C ILE A 117 3.99 10.18 -3.33
N LYS A 118 4.51 11.41 -3.34
CA LYS A 118 5.38 11.88 -4.42
C LYS A 118 6.65 11.03 -4.54
N TYR A 119 7.27 10.70 -3.41
CA TYR A 119 8.52 9.95 -3.40
C TYR A 119 8.28 8.48 -3.73
N LEU A 120 7.20 7.89 -3.21
CA LEU A 120 6.74 6.55 -3.58
C LEU A 120 6.60 6.46 -5.11
N MET A 121 5.86 7.38 -5.72
CA MET A 121 5.69 7.39 -7.17
C MET A 121 6.99 7.52 -7.94
N LYS A 122 7.88 8.40 -7.47
CA LYS A 122 9.14 8.70 -8.16
C LYS A 122 10.11 7.51 -8.15
N TYR A 123 10.26 6.83 -7.03
CA TYR A 123 11.34 5.86 -6.82
C TYR A 123 10.92 4.40 -6.95
N PHE A 124 9.62 4.13 -6.97
CA PHE A 124 9.04 2.81 -7.23
C PHE A 124 8.32 2.73 -8.59
N GLU A 125 8.62 3.66 -9.49
CA GLU A 125 8.16 3.65 -10.88
C GLU A 125 6.63 3.63 -11.07
N ILE A 126 5.87 4.17 -10.10
CA ILE A 126 4.42 4.30 -10.17
C ILE A 126 4.06 5.51 -11.04
N LYS A 127 3.75 5.25 -12.30
CA LYS A 127 3.47 6.29 -13.31
C LYS A 127 2.04 6.81 -13.18
N ALA A 128 1.85 8.10 -13.46
CA ALA A 128 0.52 8.71 -13.49
C ALA A 128 -0.19 8.43 -14.83
N ASN A 129 -0.65 7.19 -15.01
CA ASN A 129 -1.41 6.75 -16.18
C ASN A 129 -2.67 5.97 -15.75
N GLN A 130 -3.53 5.62 -16.72
CA GLN A 130 -4.81 4.99 -16.44
C GLN A 130 -4.66 3.56 -15.89
N GLU A 131 -3.69 2.79 -16.39
CA GLU A 131 -3.41 1.42 -15.97
C GLU A 131 -3.03 1.38 -14.49
N THR A 132 -2.03 2.18 -14.09
CA THR A 132 -1.58 2.29 -12.71
C THR A 132 -2.66 2.81 -11.76
N LEU A 133 -3.57 3.67 -12.24
CA LEU A 133 -4.72 4.09 -11.44
C LEU A 133 -5.69 2.93 -11.17
N VAL A 134 -5.99 2.12 -12.18
CA VAL A 134 -6.85 0.94 -12.02
C VAL A 134 -6.22 -0.05 -11.04
N ASP A 135 -4.92 -0.29 -11.16
CA ASP A 135 -4.21 -1.17 -10.23
C ASP A 135 -4.23 -0.63 -8.80
N ALA A 136 -3.95 0.66 -8.60
CA ALA A 136 -3.99 1.28 -7.28
C ALA A 136 -5.38 1.19 -6.63
N GLN A 137 -6.45 1.38 -7.41
CA GLN A 137 -7.82 1.26 -6.92
C GLN A 137 -8.21 -0.18 -6.57
N ARG A 138 -7.78 -1.16 -7.39
CA ARG A 138 -7.98 -2.58 -7.09
C ARG A 138 -7.30 -2.96 -5.77
N VAL A 139 -6.04 -2.57 -5.60
CA VAL A 139 -5.29 -2.82 -4.35
C VAL A 139 -5.95 -2.12 -3.15
N ALA A 140 -6.46 -0.90 -3.33
CA ALA A 140 -7.21 -0.19 -2.29
C ALA A 140 -8.47 -0.96 -1.85
N GLU A 141 -9.24 -1.45 -2.82
CA GLU A 141 -10.45 -2.23 -2.54
C GLU A 141 -10.14 -3.54 -1.83
N ASP A 142 -9.12 -4.27 -2.27
CA ASP A 142 -8.71 -5.54 -1.67
C ASP A 142 -8.21 -5.33 -0.21
N ILE A 143 -7.39 -4.31 0.03
CA ILE A 143 -6.92 -3.95 1.39
C ILE A 143 -8.06 -3.50 2.28
N SER A 144 -8.98 -2.67 1.78
CA SER A 144 -10.13 -2.19 2.55
C SER A 144 -11.04 -3.35 3.00
N ARG A 145 -11.30 -4.31 2.10
CA ARG A 145 -12.06 -5.53 2.43
C ARG A 145 -11.36 -6.36 3.51
N LEU A 146 -10.03 -6.48 3.46
CA LEU A 146 -9.26 -7.17 4.50
C LEU A 146 -9.29 -6.44 5.84
N GLU A 147 -9.10 -5.12 5.85
CA GLU A 147 -9.20 -4.30 7.06
C GLU A 147 -10.57 -4.45 7.70
N GLU A 148 -11.65 -4.46 6.92
CA GLU A 148 -13.01 -4.66 7.40
C GLU A 148 -13.22 -6.06 7.98
N ALA A 149 -12.75 -7.11 7.31
CA ALA A 149 -12.84 -8.49 7.80
C ALA A 149 -12.11 -8.65 9.15
N VAL A 150 -10.90 -8.13 9.26
CA VAL A 150 -10.12 -8.14 10.51
C VAL A 150 -10.82 -7.35 11.62
N ALA A 151 -11.33 -6.16 11.30
CA ALA A 151 -12.04 -5.33 12.27
C ALA A 151 -13.33 -5.99 12.80
N ASN A 152 -14.06 -6.70 11.93
CA ASN A 152 -15.27 -7.43 12.32
C ASN A 152 -14.96 -8.58 13.28
N VAL A 153 -13.93 -9.39 12.98
CA VAL A 153 -13.47 -10.46 13.88
C VAL A 153 -13.03 -9.89 15.24
N GLN A 154 -12.22 -8.83 15.24
CA GLN A 154 -11.75 -8.19 16.48
C GLN A 154 -12.88 -7.61 17.33
N ARG A 155 -13.91 -7.02 16.70
CA ARG A 155 -15.09 -6.51 17.42
C ARG A 155 -15.83 -7.66 18.11
N ARG A 156 -16.01 -8.78 17.41
CA ARG A 156 -16.71 -9.96 17.93
C ARG A 156 -15.92 -10.67 19.02
N GLU A 157 -14.61 -10.78 18.88
CA GLU A 157 -13.70 -11.23 19.94
C GLU A 157 -13.87 -10.38 21.20
N ALA A 158 -13.86 -9.05 21.06
CA ALA A 158 -14.02 -8.13 22.19
C ALA A 158 -15.41 -8.24 22.86
N GLU A 159 -16.47 -8.47 22.09
CA GLU A 159 -17.82 -8.72 22.61
C GLU A 159 -17.88 -10.01 23.43
N ILE A 160 -17.32 -11.12 22.92
CA ILE A 160 -17.28 -12.40 23.64
C ILE A 160 -16.46 -12.27 24.92
N VAL A 161 -15.29 -11.63 24.87
CA VAL A 161 -14.44 -11.43 26.06
C VAL A 161 -15.19 -10.67 27.16
N ARG A 162 -16.06 -9.72 26.80
CA ARG A 162 -16.92 -9.00 27.77
C ARG A 162 -18.03 -9.86 28.36
N MET A 163 -18.49 -10.89 27.64
CA MET A 163 -19.52 -11.82 28.13
C MET A 163 -18.96 -12.89 29.09
N ILE A 164 -17.63 -13.03 29.17
CA ILE A 164 -17.00 -14.00 30.07
C ILE A 164 -17.07 -13.47 31.52
N ASP A 165 -18.07 -13.93 32.27
CA ASP A 165 -18.23 -13.66 33.71
C ASP A 165 -18.43 -14.97 34.51
N PRO A 166 -17.37 -15.79 34.71
CA PRO A 166 -17.49 -17.05 35.42
C PRO A 166 -17.67 -16.84 36.94
N PRO A 167 -18.51 -17.63 37.61
CA PRO A 167 -18.64 -17.59 39.06
C PRO A 167 -17.30 -17.77 39.78
N ALA A 168 -17.06 -17.02 40.86
CA ALA A 168 -15.78 -17.03 41.58
C ALA A 168 -15.30 -18.45 41.98
N PHE A 169 -16.22 -19.37 42.30
CA PHE A 169 -15.85 -20.75 42.66
C PHE A 169 -15.29 -21.57 41.48
N ILE A 170 -15.67 -21.23 40.24
CA ILE A 170 -15.11 -21.84 39.02
C ILE A 170 -13.67 -21.37 38.86
N LEU A 171 -13.40 -20.07 38.99
CA LEU A 171 -12.04 -19.53 38.90
C LEU A 171 -11.14 -20.00 40.05
N GLN A 172 -11.66 -20.13 41.28
CA GLN A 172 -10.84 -20.52 42.43
C GLN A 172 -10.46 -22.01 42.44
N ARG A 173 -11.28 -22.89 41.84
CA ARG A 173 -11.12 -24.36 41.97
C ARG A 173 -10.95 -25.09 40.64
N TYR A 174 -11.37 -24.48 39.54
CA TYR A 174 -11.47 -25.10 38.22
C TYR A 174 -10.98 -24.15 37.11
N ALA A 175 -10.08 -23.19 37.42
CA ALA A 175 -9.56 -22.23 36.45
C ALA A 175 -8.98 -22.92 35.20
N ASP A 176 -8.14 -23.94 35.37
CA ASP A 176 -7.50 -24.63 34.24
C ASP A 176 -8.54 -25.33 33.34
N GLU A 177 -9.57 -25.93 33.94
CA GLU A 177 -10.66 -26.58 33.19
C GLU A 177 -11.52 -25.53 32.48
N PHE A 178 -11.83 -24.42 33.14
CA PHE A 178 -12.55 -23.29 32.53
C PHE A 178 -11.77 -22.71 31.34
N TRP A 179 -10.50 -22.37 31.53
CA TRP A 179 -9.65 -21.79 30.50
C TRP A 179 -9.26 -22.80 29.41
N SER A 180 -9.28 -24.12 29.65
CA SER A 180 -9.11 -25.09 28.56
C SER A 180 -10.37 -25.25 27.70
N LEU A 181 -11.55 -25.03 28.29
CA LEU A 181 -12.83 -25.06 27.56
C LEU A 181 -13.13 -23.74 26.82
N VAL A 182 -12.68 -22.61 27.37
CA VAL A 182 -12.88 -21.25 26.83
C VAL A 182 -11.69 -20.79 26.00
N GLY A 183 -10.47 -21.19 26.37
CA GLY A 183 -9.22 -20.60 25.92
C GLY A 183 -8.83 -21.05 24.54
N VAL A 184 -9.36 -20.34 23.54
CA VAL A 184 -8.65 -20.17 22.29
C VAL A 184 -7.82 -18.90 22.38
N ARG A 185 -6.50 -19.05 22.37
CA ARG A 185 -5.60 -17.92 22.11
C ARG A 185 -5.62 -17.66 20.62
N LEU A 186 -6.45 -16.71 20.21
CA LEU A 186 -6.45 -16.20 18.84
C LEU A 186 -5.15 -15.44 18.61
N SER A 187 -4.45 -15.79 17.54
CA SER A 187 -3.22 -15.09 17.17
C SER A 187 -3.62 -13.77 16.52
N PRO A 188 -3.01 -12.62 16.86
CA PRO A 188 -3.44 -11.35 16.28
C PRO A 188 -3.39 -11.40 14.75
N ILE A 189 -4.54 -11.20 14.10
CA ILE A 189 -4.59 -11.05 12.64
C ILE A 189 -4.01 -9.69 12.29
N THR A 190 -2.98 -9.69 11.45
CA THR A 190 -2.37 -8.47 10.92
C THR A 190 -2.62 -8.40 9.43
N VAL A 191 -3.12 -7.26 8.97
CA VAL A 191 -3.28 -7.01 7.53
C VAL A 191 -1.88 -6.89 6.91
N PRO A 192 -1.56 -7.67 5.86
CA PRO A 192 -0.23 -7.75 5.29
C PRO A 192 -0.01 -6.61 4.30
N TYR A 193 -0.01 -5.36 4.78
CA TYR A 193 0.24 -4.20 3.92
C TYR A 193 1.57 -4.36 3.17
N PRO A 194 1.61 -4.13 1.84
CA PRO A 194 2.85 -3.93 1.12
C PRO A 194 3.65 -2.80 1.78
N LYS A 195 4.93 -3.06 2.05
CA LYS A 195 5.82 -2.11 2.75
C LYS A 195 6.89 -1.61 1.81
N TYR A 196 6.84 -0.32 1.53
CA TYR A 196 7.81 0.37 0.68
C TYR A 196 8.81 1.09 1.57
N LYS A 197 10.09 0.75 1.41
CA LYS A 197 11.16 1.20 2.30
C LYS A 197 12.13 2.08 1.55
N PHE A 198 12.29 3.31 2.03
CA PHE A 198 13.45 4.14 1.72
C PHE A 198 14.54 3.87 2.75
N GLN A 199 15.75 3.54 2.30
CA GLN A 199 16.84 3.17 3.19
C GLN A 199 18.10 4.00 2.90
N TYR A 200 18.64 4.61 3.94
CA TYR A 200 19.94 5.25 3.92
C TYR A 200 20.89 4.50 4.84
N VAL A 201 22.12 4.28 4.39
CA VAL A 201 23.24 3.83 5.20
C VAL A 201 24.42 4.77 4.91
N SER A 202 25.07 5.27 5.95
CA SER A 202 26.22 6.16 5.83
C SER A 202 27.41 5.44 5.19
N ALA A 203 28.33 6.19 4.56
CA ALA A 203 29.45 5.62 3.82
C ALA A 203 30.39 4.72 4.65
N GLY A 204 30.35 4.84 5.99
CA GLY A 204 31.09 3.97 6.92
C GLY A 204 30.25 2.87 7.55
N GLY A 205 28.97 2.73 7.18
CA GLY A 205 28.05 1.72 7.73
C GLY A 205 27.62 1.95 9.18
N ASN A 206 28.04 3.03 9.83
CA ASN A 206 27.83 3.26 11.26
C ASN A 206 26.50 3.96 11.61
N SER A 207 25.77 4.44 10.60
CA SER A 207 24.48 5.12 10.79
C SER A 207 23.58 4.77 9.63
N GLY A 208 22.31 4.52 9.91
CA GLY A 208 21.30 4.32 8.89
C GLY A 208 19.99 4.98 9.30
N GLN A 209 19.16 5.27 8.31
CA GLN A 209 17.82 5.79 8.53
C GLN A 209 16.87 5.15 7.52
N THR A 210 15.68 4.78 7.97
CA THR A 210 14.64 4.22 7.12
C THR A 210 13.34 4.99 7.27
N VAL A 211 12.58 5.02 6.18
CA VAL A 211 11.17 5.43 6.18
C VAL A 211 10.41 4.31 5.50
N ASN A 212 9.36 3.82 6.18
CA ASN A 212 8.48 2.80 5.65
C ASN A 212 7.14 3.44 5.33
N ILE A 213 6.61 3.13 4.16
CA ILE A 213 5.29 3.50 3.69
C ILE A 213 4.50 2.21 3.56
N ASP A 214 3.54 2.01 4.46
CA ASP A 214 2.62 0.89 4.41
C ASP A 214 1.48 1.26 3.45
N LEU A 215 1.20 0.44 2.44
CA LEU A 215 0.05 0.62 1.53
C LEU A 215 -1.25 0.19 2.22
N ASN A 216 -1.63 0.93 3.26
CA ASN A 216 -2.94 0.85 3.90
C ASN A 216 -3.97 1.72 3.16
N THR A 217 -5.24 1.65 3.56
CA THR A 217 -6.33 2.39 2.91
C THR A 217 -6.04 3.90 2.77
N PRO A 218 -5.64 4.64 3.84
CA PRO A 218 -5.32 6.07 3.70
C PRO A 218 -4.22 6.39 2.70
N THR A 219 -3.20 5.53 2.61
CA THR A 219 -2.08 5.74 1.67
C THR A 219 -2.52 5.49 0.23
N LEU A 220 -3.31 4.43 0.00
CA LEU A 220 -3.82 4.08 -1.32
C LEU A 220 -4.85 5.09 -1.84
N ASP A 221 -5.68 5.65 -0.95
CA ASP A 221 -6.60 6.74 -1.29
C ASP A 221 -5.85 8.00 -1.72
N ALA A 222 -4.85 8.42 -0.93
CA ALA A 222 -4.01 9.57 -1.25
C ALA A 222 -3.21 9.37 -2.56
N LEU A 223 -2.73 8.14 -2.81
CA LEU A 223 -2.08 7.76 -4.06
C LEU A 223 -3.06 7.88 -5.24
N SER A 224 -4.24 7.29 -5.12
CA SER A 224 -5.28 7.29 -6.16
C SER A 224 -5.72 8.72 -6.50
N GLU A 225 -5.95 9.56 -5.48
CA GLU A 225 -6.28 10.96 -5.68
C GLU A 225 -5.16 11.70 -6.44
N THR A 226 -3.90 11.49 -6.02
CA THR A 226 -2.73 12.11 -6.65
C THR A 226 -2.58 11.67 -8.12
N LEU A 227 -2.81 10.39 -8.41
CA LEU A 227 -2.81 9.85 -9.77
C LEU A 227 -3.90 10.53 -10.63
N VAL A 228 -5.14 10.58 -10.13
CA VAL A 228 -6.26 11.25 -10.81
C VAL A 228 -5.94 12.71 -11.11
N GLN A 229 -5.43 13.46 -10.12
CA GLN A 229 -5.07 14.86 -10.30
C GLN A 229 -3.99 15.04 -11.38
N LYS A 230 -2.94 14.22 -11.38
CA LYS A 230 -1.87 14.26 -12.38
C LYS A 230 -2.36 13.90 -13.79
N ILE A 231 -3.20 12.86 -13.92
CA ILE A 231 -3.79 12.45 -15.19
C ILE A 231 -4.68 13.56 -15.76
N ARG A 232 -5.54 14.16 -14.92
CA ARG A 232 -6.39 15.29 -15.31
C ARG A 232 -5.56 16.50 -15.73
N TRP A 233 -4.52 16.84 -14.97
CA TRP A 233 -3.63 17.94 -15.32
C TRP A 233 -2.94 17.70 -16.67
N ALA A 234 -2.42 16.49 -16.90
CA ALA A 234 -1.80 16.13 -18.17
C ALA A 234 -2.78 16.28 -19.34
N LYS A 235 -4.04 15.86 -19.18
CA LYS A 235 -5.09 16.03 -20.21
C LYS A 235 -5.63 17.46 -20.36
N SER A 236 -5.36 18.35 -19.39
CA SER A 236 -5.88 19.71 -19.39
C SER A 236 -5.22 20.58 -20.46
N ALA A 237 -5.90 21.66 -20.87
CA ALA A 237 -5.34 22.59 -21.84
C ALA A 237 -4.06 23.30 -21.34
N ALA A 238 -3.93 23.51 -20.03
CA ALA A 238 -2.72 24.06 -19.43
C ALA A 238 -1.57 23.05 -19.49
N GLY A 239 -1.82 21.79 -19.14
CA GLY A 239 -0.82 20.71 -19.21
C GLY A 239 -0.34 20.47 -20.63
N GLN A 240 -1.25 20.38 -21.60
CA GLN A 240 -0.90 20.23 -23.01
C GLN A 240 -0.04 21.40 -23.53
N ARG A 241 -0.35 22.64 -23.13
CA ARG A 241 0.51 23.80 -23.48
C ARG A 241 1.87 23.77 -22.79
N ALA A 242 1.95 23.29 -21.55
CA ALA A 242 3.21 23.15 -20.82
C ALA A 242 4.15 22.12 -21.49
N LEU A 243 3.60 21.09 -22.13
CA LEU A 243 4.38 20.11 -22.92
C LEU A 243 5.03 20.71 -24.18
N MET A 244 4.50 21.82 -24.70
CA MET A 244 5.08 22.55 -25.83
C MET A 244 6.36 23.30 -25.40
N THR A 245 7.44 22.56 -25.19
CA THR A 245 8.77 23.12 -24.86
C THR A 245 9.46 23.69 -26.09
N ALA A 246 10.44 24.58 -25.91
CA ALA A 246 11.25 25.09 -27.03
C ALA A 246 11.94 23.96 -27.80
N ARG A 247 12.43 22.92 -27.09
CA ARG A 247 13.04 21.74 -27.69
C ARG A 247 12.06 20.98 -28.59
N LEU A 248 10.85 20.70 -28.11
CA LEU A 248 9.83 20.02 -28.91
C LEU A 248 9.45 20.86 -30.14
N ARG A 249 9.26 22.17 -29.97
CA ARG A 249 8.99 23.06 -31.12
C ARG A 249 10.13 23.07 -32.14
N GLY A 250 11.39 23.07 -31.69
CA GLY A 250 12.55 22.97 -32.58
C GLY A 250 12.56 21.67 -33.35
N TRP A 251 12.38 20.54 -32.67
CA TRP A 251 12.34 19.22 -33.31
C TRP A 251 11.21 19.08 -34.34
N ILE A 252 10.01 19.62 -34.06
CA ILE A 252 8.90 19.64 -35.03
C ILE A 252 9.25 20.48 -36.26
N LYS A 253 9.89 21.64 -36.07
CA LYS A 253 10.36 22.47 -37.19
C LYS A 253 11.41 21.74 -38.02
N ASP A 254 12.35 21.03 -37.39
CA ASP A 254 13.35 20.24 -38.08
C ASP A 254 12.71 19.10 -38.89
N ARG A 255 11.78 18.35 -38.29
CA ARG A 255 10.99 17.28 -38.94
C ARG A 255 10.29 17.81 -40.19
N ASP A 256 9.68 18.99 -40.07
CA ASP A 256 8.95 19.67 -41.12
C ASP A 256 9.86 20.47 -42.07
N ARG A 257 11.18 20.31 -41.95
CA ARG A 257 12.22 20.99 -42.74
C ARG A 257 12.04 22.51 -42.80
N HIS A 258 11.64 23.10 -41.68
CA HIS A 258 11.33 24.52 -41.56
C HIS A 258 10.40 25.03 -42.68
N THR A 259 9.36 24.24 -42.99
CA THR A 259 8.39 24.49 -44.05
C THR A 259 6.97 24.44 -43.49
N CYS A 260 6.13 25.38 -43.92
CA CYS A 260 4.72 25.43 -43.56
C CYS A 260 3.98 24.19 -44.10
N GLN A 261 3.36 23.42 -43.20
CA GLN A 261 2.66 22.17 -43.51
C GLN A 261 1.22 22.37 -44.01
N ASN A 262 0.73 23.61 -44.10
CA ASN A 262 -0.55 23.87 -44.74
C ASN A 262 -0.46 23.53 -46.24
N PRO A 263 -1.29 22.60 -46.77
CA PRO A 263 -1.23 22.16 -48.17
C PRO A 263 -1.39 23.29 -49.19
N ALA A 264 -2.10 24.37 -48.84
CA ALA A 264 -2.32 25.52 -49.71
C ALA A 264 -1.19 26.57 -49.66
N CYS A 265 -0.13 26.36 -48.86
CA CYS A 265 0.92 27.35 -48.62
C CYS A 265 2.33 26.85 -48.95
N GLY A 266 2.85 25.86 -48.20
CA GLY A 266 4.17 25.27 -48.47
C GLY A 266 5.39 26.19 -48.34
N VAL A 267 5.26 27.43 -47.85
CA VAL A 267 6.39 28.38 -47.76
C VAL A 267 7.42 27.94 -46.70
N SER A 268 8.71 28.11 -47.00
CA SER A 268 9.83 27.71 -46.14
C SER A 268 10.77 28.87 -45.84
N VAL A 269 11.58 28.73 -44.79
CA VAL A 269 12.63 29.71 -44.44
C VAL A 269 13.74 29.81 -45.49
N THR A 270 13.90 28.80 -46.35
CA THR A 270 14.86 28.84 -47.46
C THR A 270 14.42 29.81 -48.56
N VAL A 271 13.11 29.99 -48.73
CA VAL A 271 12.53 30.96 -49.67
C VAL A 271 12.40 32.34 -49.02
N GLU A 272 11.96 32.39 -47.76
CA GLU A 272 11.78 33.61 -46.99
C GLU A 272 12.59 33.56 -45.69
N PRO A 273 13.84 34.10 -45.66
CA PRO A 273 14.73 33.97 -44.49
C PRO A 273 14.17 34.50 -43.17
N ASN A 274 13.29 35.51 -43.24
CA ASN A 274 12.66 36.15 -42.08
C ASN A 274 11.25 35.59 -41.78
N LEU A 275 10.90 34.44 -42.35
CA LEU A 275 9.60 33.80 -42.14
C LEU A 275 9.47 33.32 -40.68
N LEU A 276 8.45 33.83 -40.00
CA LEU A 276 8.08 33.33 -38.67
C LEU A 276 7.26 32.04 -38.80
N LEU A 277 7.85 30.95 -38.32
CA LEU A 277 7.21 29.64 -38.19
C LEU A 277 6.86 29.36 -36.73
N GLU A 278 5.64 28.86 -36.53
CA GLU A 278 5.08 28.47 -35.25
C GLU A 278 4.66 27.01 -35.31
N VAL A 279 4.70 26.33 -34.17
CA VAL A 279 4.22 24.96 -34.04
C VAL A 279 2.85 25.01 -33.40
N ASP A 280 1.88 24.40 -34.06
CA ASP A 280 0.49 24.35 -33.62
C ASP A 280 -0.05 22.91 -33.69
N HIS A 281 -1.11 22.66 -32.95
CA HIS A 281 -1.78 21.36 -32.94
C HIS A 281 -2.68 21.20 -34.17
N ILE A 282 -2.65 20.05 -34.83
CA ILE A 282 -3.57 19.70 -35.93
C ILE A 282 -5.00 19.70 -35.39
N VAL A 283 -5.29 18.82 -34.43
CA VAL A 283 -6.51 18.88 -33.60
C VAL A 283 -6.24 19.85 -32.45
N PRO A 284 -6.99 20.96 -32.33
CA PRO A 284 -6.77 21.92 -31.25
C PRO A 284 -6.93 21.30 -29.86
N VAL A 285 -6.17 21.80 -28.88
CA VAL A 285 -6.25 21.36 -27.48
C VAL A 285 -7.66 21.55 -26.90
N SER A 286 -8.40 22.60 -27.31
CA SER A 286 -9.79 22.82 -26.91
C SER A 286 -10.78 21.77 -27.42
N LYS A 287 -10.35 20.94 -28.38
CA LYS A 287 -11.10 19.82 -28.96
C LYS A 287 -10.52 18.46 -28.57
N GLY A 288 -9.64 18.42 -27.56
CA GLY A 288 -9.04 17.19 -27.04
C GLY A 288 -7.73 16.78 -27.73
N GLY A 289 -7.15 17.63 -28.58
CA GLY A 289 -5.87 17.35 -29.20
C GLY A 289 -4.71 17.29 -28.21
N LEU A 290 -3.85 16.28 -28.36
CA LEU A 290 -2.67 16.06 -27.52
C LEU A 290 -1.42 16.67 -28.13
N SER A 291 -0.46 17.04 -27.29
CA SER A 291 0.85 17.59 -27.60
C SER A 291 1.85 16.50 -28.00
N GLU A 292 1.42 15.61 -28.88
CA GLU A 292 2.22 14.51 -29.42
C GLU A 292 2.73 14.87 -30.82
N PRO A 293 3.93 14.40 -31.23
CA PRO A 293 4.50 14.66 -32.54
C PRO A 293 3.50 14.59 -33.71
N ASP A 294 2.68 13.55 -33.74
CA ASP A 294 1.76 13.27 -34.85
C ASP A 294 0.58 14.25 -34.92
N ASN A 295 0.24 14.90 -33.80
CA ASN A 295 -0.79 15.94 -33.75
C ASN A 295 -0.19 17.35 -33.80
N LEU A 296 1.10 17.50 -34.08
CA LEU A 296 1.78 18.80 -34.18
C LEU A 296 2.23 19.06 -35.61
N GLN A 297 2.18 20.32 -36.02
CA GLN A 297 2.59 20.76 -37.34
C GLN A 297 3.25 22.14 -37.29
N THR A 298 4.19 22.38 -38.19
CA THR A 298 4.80 23.69 -38.41
C THR A 298 3.95 24.51 -39.37
N LEU A 299 3.53 25.71 -38.97
CA LEU A 299 2.76 26.65 -39.77
C LEU A 299 3.46 28.01 -39.83
N CYS A 300 3.37 28.72 -40.95
CA CYS A 300 3.73 30.13 -40.96
C CYS A 300 2.72 30.96 -40.16
N TRP A 301 3.15 32.11 -39.64
CA TRP A 301 2.31 32.98 -38.81
C TRP A 301 0.95 33.32 -39.45
N ARG A 302 0.88 33.44 -40.80
CA ARG A 302 -0.37 33.69 -41.54
C ARG A 302 -1.31 32.50 -41.50
N CYS A 303 -0.80 31.30 -41.77
CA CYS A 303 -1.58 30.07 -41.73
C CYS A 303 -2.00 29.71 -40.31
N ASN A 304 -1.11 29.89 -39.32
CA ASN A 304 -1.44 29.64 -37.93
C ASN A 304 -2.56 30.55 -37.42
N ARG A 305 -2.44 31.87 -37.68
CA ARG A 305 -3.49 32.85 -37.35
C ARG A 305 -4.81 32.54 -38.03
N THR A 306 -4.77 32.08 -39.28
CA THR A 306 -5.97 31.66 -40.00
C THR A 306 -6.57 30.41 -39.36
N LYS A 307 -5.79 29.34 -39.13
CA LYS A 307 -6.29 28.10 -38.54
C LYS A 307 -6.97 28.35 -37.19
N GLY A 308 -6.26 28.96 -36.24
CA GLY A 308 -6.74 29.14 -34.88
C GLY A 308 -7.21 27.82 -34.24
N ALA A 309 -8.33 27.87 -33.52
CA ALA A 309 -8.92 26.71 -32.85
C ALA A 309 -9.86 25.87 -33.74
N ARG A 310 -9.71 25.93 -35.06
CA ARG A 310 -10.52 25.14 -36.02
C ARG A 310 -9.92 23.75 -36.21
N MET A 311 -10.79 22.78 -36.46
CA MET A 311 -10.39 21.45 -36.92
C MET A 311 -9.77 21.57 -38.33
N PRO A 312 -8.85 20.65 -38.69
CA PRO A 312 -8.40 20.54 -40.07
C PRO A 312 -9.62 20.30 -40.98
N ALA A 313 -9.61 20.94 -42.15
CA ALA A 313 -10.64 20.79 -43.17
C ALA A 313 -10.46 19.47 -43.93
#